data_AF-A0A935D3G0-F1
#
_entry.id   AF-A0A935D3G0-F1
#
_cell.length_a   1.000
_cell.length_b   1.000
_cell.length_c   1.000
_cell.angle_alpha   90.00
_cell.angle_beta   90.00
_cell.angle_gamma   90.00
#
_symmetry.space_group_name_H-M   'P 1'
#
loop_
_entity.id
_entity.type
_entity.pdbx_description
1 polymer ?
#
loop_
_entity_poly.entity_id
_entity_poly.type
_entity_poly.pdbx_seq_one_letter_code
_entity_poly.pdbx_strand_id
1 'polypeptide(L)'
;MKGLRAFERGGADLLRRDALRLVAASCAVLALASCAGATVRVLPWLLEPRLPLAVTLPFARSLLLFACEASVVVGWPLGWCLAAARLVERGEARVLALLGESPSTTALRLVVQGLGLAALLASLALLGGRDASAPGRVVQELLDEGEAACARAPAREVHLVPLVGATWVCVPGERPRLVGRPPFAGALTFSAAAADVSPDLTAFRLRDARLAARGGEWTVSVRVRSLVLRGMAPFTRASGLPPWLRALVLAAAAWASAYLGVRGSLGARAPRYATLHAVVLGVVGPLLALFIVRQLETRAAPAPAFVLAPLLAACGSLATLRLLARLPREAPAGTR
;
A
#
# COMPACT_ATOMS: atom_id res chain seq x y z
N MET A 1 -22.39 -45.52 -5.39
CA MET A 1 -21.29 -44.72 -4.78
C MET A 1 -20.32 -44.06 -5.78
N LYS A 2 -19.95 -44.67 -6.93
CA LYS A 2 -19.04 -44.02 -7.92
C LYS A 2 -19.61 -42.74 -8.56
N GLY A 3 -20.93 -42.68 -8.82
CA GLY A 3 -21.58 -41.49 -9.41
C GLY A 3 -21.59 -40.26 -8.50
N LEU A 4 -21.77 -40.44 -7.18
CA LEU A 4 -21.73 -39.34 -6.21
C LEU A 4 -20.36 -38.64 -6.20
N ARG A 5 -19.27 -39.41 -6.23
CA ARG A 5 -17.89 -38.86 -6.26
C ARG A 5 -17.53 -38.15 -7.57
N ALA A 6 -18.25 -38.41 -8.66
CA ALA A 6 -18.05 -37.72 -9.94
C ALA A 6 -18.81 -36.38 -9.97
N PHE A 7 -20.03 -36.36 -9.44
CA PHE A 7 -20.81 -35.14 -9.25
C PHE A 7 -20.15 -34.18 -8.25
N GLU A 8 -19.62 -34.70 -7.14
CA GLU A 8 -18.87 -33.92 -6.14
C GLU A 8 -17.64 -33.23 -6.72
N ARG A 9 -16.90 -33.92 -7.62
CA ARG A 9 -15.71 -33.34 -8.27
C ARG A 9 -16.09 -32.25 -9.28
N GLY A 10 -17.10 -32.47 -10.11
CA GLY A 10 -17.54 -31.47 -11.10
C GLY A 10 -18.10 -30.19 -10.47
N GLY A 11 -18.92 -30.32 -9.41
CA GLY A 11 -19.50 -29.17 -8.72
C GLY A 11 -18.46 -28.32 -7.96
N ALA A 12 -17.50 -28.96 -7.30
CA ALA A 12 -16.45 -28.26 -6.57
C ALA A 12 -15.55 -27.41 -7.48
N ASP A 13 -15.27 -27.88 -8.70
CA ASP A 13 -14.44 -27.15 -9.66
C ASP A 13 -15.15 -25.91 -10.22
N LEU A 14 -16.46 -25.98 -10.45
CA LEU A 14 -17.25 -24.82 -10.92
C LEU A 14 -17.31 -23.72 -9.86
N LEU A 15 -17.60 -24.08 -8.60
CA LEU A 15 -17.63 -23.16 -7.47
C LEU A 15 -16.27 -22.48 -7.26
N ARG A 16 -15.19 -23.24 -7.39
CA ARG A 16 -13.83 -22.71 -7.28
C ARG A 16 -13.52 -21.71 -8.39
N ARG A 17 -13.88 -22.02 -9.65
CA ARG A 17 -13.63 -21.13 -10.80
C ARG A 17 -14.37 -19.80 -10.66
N ASP A 18 -15.63 -19.84 -10.26
CA ASP A 18 -16.43 -18.62 -10.07
C ASP A 18 -15.92 -17.77 -8.91
N ALA A 19 -15.52 -18.40 -7.80
CA ALA A 19 -14.90 -17.69 -6.68
C ALA A 19 -13.58 -17.02 -7.07
N LEU A 20 -12.72 -17.72 -7.81
CA LEU A 20 -11.45 -17.15 -8.31
C LEU A 20 -11.68 -16.01 -9.30
N ARG A 21 -12.71 -16.08 -10.15
CA ARG A 21 -13.09 -14.97 -11.04
C ARG A 21 -13.50 -13.74 -10.24
N LEU A 22 -14.24 -13.91 -9.15
CA LEU A 22 -14.64 -12.79 -8.28
C LEU A 22 -13.44 -12.20 -7.54
N VAL A 23 -12.55 -13.03 -7.03
CA VAL A 23 -11.29 -12.57 -6.43
C VAL A 23 -10.45 -11.79 -7.44
N ALA A 24 -10.27 -12.31 -8.65
CA ALA A 24 -9.55 -11.62 -9.71
C ALA A 24 -10.21 -10.30 -10.10
N ALA A 25 -11.54 -10.27 -10.24
CA ALA A 25 -12.30 -9.06 -10.56
C ALA A 25 -12.20 -8.01 -9.44
N SER A 26 -12.34 -8.40 -8.17
CA SER A 26 -12.20 -7.50 -7.02
C SER A 26 -10.78 -6.92 -6.93
N CYS A 27 -9.74 -7.75 -7.09
CA CYS A 27 -8.36 -7.29 -7.14
C CYS A 27 -8.14 -6.33 -8.34
N ALA A 28 -8.67 -6.63 -9.52
CA ALA A 28 -8.53 -5.81 -10.72
C ALA A 28 -9.21 -4.44 -10.56
N VAL A 29 -10.44 -4.40 -10.05
CA VAL A 29 -11.17 -3.14 -9.80
C VAL A 29 -10.42 -2.27 -8.80
N LEU A 30 -9.95 -2.86 -7.69
CA LEU A 30 -9.17 -2.13 -6.69
C LEU A 30 -7.80 -1.70 -7.24
N ALA A 31 -7.17 -2.51 -8.09
CA ALA A 31 -5.93 -2.16 -8.76
C ALA A 31 -6.13 -0.96 -9.67
N LEU A 32 -7.18 -0.93 -10.48
CA LEU A 32 -7.51 0.22 -11.32
C LEU A 32 -7.78 1.48 -10.49
N ALA A 33 -8.58 1.37 -9.42
CA ALA A 33 -8.86 2.50 -8.53
C ALA A 33 -7.59 3.03 -7.84
N SER A 34 -6.74 2.13 -7.35
CA SER A 34 -5.48 2.47 -6.68
C SER A 34 -4.46 3.06 -7.66
N CYS A 35 -4.37 2.51 -8.88
CA CYS A 35 -3.54 3.06 -9.96
C CYS A 35 -4.02 4.45 -10.37
N ALA A 36 -5.33 4.68 -10.50
CA ALA A 36 -5.87 6.02 -10.76
C ALA A 36 -5.47 7.00 -9.65
N GLY A 37 -5.59 6.60 -8.38
CA GLY A 37 -5.14 7.41 -7.24
C GLY A 37 -3.63 7.68 -7.25
N ALA A 38 -2.81 6.69 -7.63
CA ALA A 38 -1.36 6.86 -7.79
C ALA A 38 -1.04 7.83 -8.94
N THR A 39 -1.70 7.68 -10.08
CA THR A 39 -1.54 8.57 -11.24
C THR A 39 -1.89 10.00 -10.89
N VAL A 40 -2.99 10.26 -10.18
CA VAL A 40 -3.37 11.62 -9.75
C VAL A 40 -2.26 12.28 -8.91
N ARG A 41 -1.52 11.50 -8.11
CA ARG A 41 -0.39 12.01 -7.31
C ARG A 41 0.88 12.25 -8.12
N VAL A 42 1.11 11.47 -9.16
CA VAL A 42 2.31 11.55 -10.02
C VAL A 42 2.11 12.53 -11.18
N LEU A 43 0.86 12.78 -11.57
CA LEU A 43 0.50 13.64 -12.70
C LEU A 43 1.15 15.03 -12.65
N PRO A 44 1.19 15.75 -11.50
CA PRO A 44 1.88 17.04 -11.45
C PRO A 44 3.35 16.98 -11.85
N TRP A 45 4.03 15.84 -11.61
CA TRP A 45 5.44 15.66 -11.96
C TRP A 45 5.64 15.23 -13.40
N LEU A 46 4.68 14.51 -13.98
CA LEU A 46 4.69 14.15 -15.40
C LEU A 46 4.38 15.34 -16.30
N LEU A 47 3.60 16.31 -15.81
CA LEU A 47 3.25 17.53 -16.53
C LEU A 47 4.34 18.62 -16.42
N GLU A 48 5.34 18.46 -15.54
CA GLU A 48 6.43 19.42 -15.40
C GLU A 48 7.51 19.15 -16.46
N PRO A 49 7.67 20.02 -17.48
CA PRO A 49 8.56 19.77 -18.61
C PRO A 49 10.05 19.75 -18.22
N ARG A 50 10.38 20.25 -17.02
CA ARG A 50 11.75 20.32 -16.49
C ARG A 50 12.17 19.06 -15.74
N LEU A 51 11.26 18.11 -15.53
CA LEU A 51 11.55 16.86 -14.84
C LEU A 51 11.86 15.73 -15.83
N PRO A 52 13.08 15.14 -15.82
CA PRO A 52 13.40 14.03 -16.69
C PRO A 52 12.53 12.81 -16.35
N LEU A 53 12.05 12.08 -17.37
CA LEU A 53 11.29 10.84 -17.17
C LEU A 53 12.10 9.76 -16.41
N ALA A 54 13.42 9.77 -16.54
CA ALA A 54 14.32 8.89 -15.78
C ALA A 54 14.16 9.06 -14.25
N VAL A 55 13.80 10.26 -13.80
CA VAL A 55 13.61 10.61 -12.38
C VAL A 55 12.20 10.23 -11.90
N THR A 56 11.18 10.45 -12.73
CA THR A 56 9.78 10.23 -12.35
C THR A 56 9.37 8.76 -12.42
N LEU A 57 9.95 7.99 -13.34
CA LEU A 57 9.58 6.58 -13.60
C LEU A 57 9.83 5.63 -12.40
N PRO A 58 10.97 5.68 -11.69
CA PRO A 58 11.20 4.81 -10.51
C PRO A 58 10.20 5.07 -9.39
N PHE A 59 9.82 6.34 -9.19
CA PHE A 59 8.81 6.71 -8.21
C PHE A 59 7.41 6.23 -8.62
N ALA A 60 7.03 6.44 -9.88
CA ALA A 60 5.78 5.92 -10.42
C ALA A 60 5.68 4.40 -10.28
N ARG A 61 6.76 3.68 -10.62
CA ARG A 61 6.88 2.23 -10.43
C ARG A 61 6.66 1.82 -8.98
N SER A 62 7.31 2.51 -8.02
CA SER A 62 7.17 2.21 -6.59
C SER A 62 5.74 2.40 -6.10
N LEU A 63 5.08 3.49 -6.51
CA LEU A 63 3.67 3.75 -6.18
C LEU A 63 2.73 2.73 -6.80
N LEU A 64 2.97 2.31 -8.05
CA LEU A 64 2.17 1.28 -8.72
C LEU A 64 2.31 -0.07 -8.02
N LEU A 65 3.53 -0.46 -7.62
CA LEU A 65 3.74 -1.70 -6.88
C LEU A 65 3.03 -1.68 -5.52
N PHE A 66 3.08 -0.55 -4.80
CA PHE A 66 2.33 -0.36 -3.55
C PHE A 66 0.82 -0.40 -3.78
N ALA A 67 0.32 0.24 -4.84
CA ALA A 67 -1.08 0.17 -5.24
C ALA A 67 -1.53 -1.26 -5.52
N CYS A 68 -0.72 -2.05 -6.25
CA CYS A 68 -0.98 -3.47 -6.51
C CYS A 68 -0.99 -4.29 -5.23
N GLU A 69 -0.03 -4.11 -4.33
CA GLU A 69 0.02 -4.80 -3.02
C GLU A 69 -1.25 -4.53 -2.21
N ALA A 70 -1.62 -3.26 -2.02
CA ALA A 70 -2.83 -2.87 -1.31
C ALA A 70 -4.10 -3.44 -1.96
N SER A 71 -4.17 -3.42 -3.30
CA SER A 71 -5.31 -3.95 -4.05
C SER A 71 -5.46 -5.46 -3.90
N VAL A 72 -4.36 -6.21 -3.86
CA VAL A 72 -4.38 -7.66 -3.61
C VAL A 72 -4.78 -7.95 -2.16
N VAL A 73 -4.22 -7.20 -1.19
CA VAL A 73 -4.51 -7.37 0.24
C VAL A 73 -5.99 -7.13 0.56
N VAL A 74 -6.62 -6.15 -0.07
CA VAL A 74 -8.04 -5.81 0.17
C VAL A 74 -8.97 -6.58 -0.78
N GLY A 75 -8.59 -6.74 -2.05
CA GLY A 75 -9.42 -7.38 -3.07
C GLY A 75 -9.58 -8.87 -2.86
N TRP A 76 -8.57 -9.53 -2.31
CA TRP A 76 -8.63 -10.95 -2.05
C TRP A 76 -9.73 -11.33 -1.04
N PRO A 77 -9.77 -10.76 0.18
CA PRO A 77 -10.85 -11.06 1.13
C PRO A 77 -12.22 -10.62 0.62
N LEU A 78 -12.30 -9.47 -0.06
CA LEU A 78 -13.52 -8.97 -0.68
C LEU A 78 -14.10 -9.98 -1.68
N GLY A 79 -13.29 -10.49 -2.61
CA GLY A 79 -13.76 -11.44 -3.62
C GLY A 79 -14.26 -12.75 -3.02
N TRP A 80 -13.59 -13.27 -1.98
CA TRP A 80 -14.04 -14.47 -1.28
C TRP A 80 -15.35 -14.24 -0.51
N CYS A 81 -15.50 -13.09 0.15
CA CYS A 81 -16.75 -12.73 0.80
C CYS A 81 -17.91 -12.58 -0.20
N LEU A 82 -17.66 -11.97 -1.36
CA LEU A 82 -18.66 -11.83 -2.44
C LEU A 82 -19.03 -13.18 -3.04
N ALA A 83 -18.06 -14.09 -3.23
CA ALA A 83 -18.34 -15.45 -3.65
C ALA A 83 -19.24 -16.17 -2.63
N ALA A 84 -18.94 -16.06 -1.33
CA ALA A 84 -19.76 -16.63 -0.27
C ALA A 84 -21.17 -16.03 -0.22
N ALA A 85 -21.31 -14.72 -0.42
CA ALA A 85 -22.63 -14.07 -0.51
C ALA A 85 -23.46 -14.60 -1.68
N ARG A 86 -22.85 -14.82 -2.85
CA ARG A 86 -23.55 -15.42 -4.00
C ARG A 86 -24.06 -16.83 -3.70
N LEU A 87 -23.31 -17.64 -2.94
CA LEU A 87 -23.78 -18.97 -2.52
C LEU A 87 -25.00 -18.89 -1.60
N VAL A 88 -25.07 -17.86 -0.75
CA VAL A 88 -26.22 -17.62 0.13
C VAL A 88 -27.42 -17.12 -0.67
N GLU A 89 -27.21 -16.18 -1.59
CA GLU A 89 -28.26 -15.63 -2.46
C GLU A 89 -28.88 -16.70 -3.37
N ARG A 90 -28.06 -17.63 -3.90
CA ARG A 90 -28.54 -18.79 -4.70
C ARG A 90 -29.16 -19.91 -3.87
N GLY A 91 -29.06 -19.86 -2.54
CA GLY A 91 -29.52 -20.93 -1.65
C GLY A 91 -28.61 -22.17 -1.62
N GLU A 92 -27.52 -22.19 -2.39
CA GLU A 92 -26.53 -23.28 -2.42
C GLU A 92 -25.88 -23.50 -1.04
N ALA A 93 -25.69 -22.44 -0.26
CA ALA A 93 -25.17 -22.54 1.11
C ALA A 93 -26.06 -23.40 2.03
N ARG A 94 -27.38 -23.39 1.81
CA ARG A 94 -28.32 -24.25 2.57
C ARG A 94 -28.17 -25.71 2.16
N VAL A 95 -27.96 -25.98 0.87
CA VAL A 95 -27.70 -27.34 0.36
C VAL A 95 -26.42 -27.89 0.99
N LEU A 96 -25.34 -27.10 1.02
CA LEU A 96 -24.09 -27.50 1.69
C LEU A 96 -24.30 -27.79 3.18
N ALA A 97 -25.08 -26.96 3.88
CA ALA A 97 -25.41 -27.20 5.29
C ALA A 97 -26.25 -28.48 5.50
N LEU A 98 -27.19 -28.78 4.61
CA LEU A 98 -27.98 -30.03 4.64
C LEU A 98 -27.13 -31.27 4.39
N LEU A 99 -26.05 -31.13 3.61
CA LEU A 99 -25.04 -32.17 3.40
C LEU A 99 -24.07 -32.31 4.59
N GLY A 100 -24.27 -31.55 5.67
CA GLY A 100 -23.43 -31.57 6.86
C GLY A 100 -22.14 -30.77 6.74
N GLU A 101 -21.94 -30.00 5.67
CA GLU A 101 -20.76 -29.17 5.51
C GLU A 101 -20.87 -27.92 6.38
N SER A 102 -19.98 -27.80 7.38
CA SER A 102 -19.95 -26.64 8.25
C SER A 102 -19.30 -25.43 7.54
N PRO A 103 -19.72 -24.19 7.83
CA PRO A 103 -19.11 -22.99 7.25
C PRO A 103 -17.61 -22.87 7.53
N SER A 104 -17.14 -23.41 8.66
CA SER A 104 -15.71 -23.45 8.99
C SER A 104 -14.94 -24.38 8.06
N THR A 105 -15.51 -25.53 7.70
CA THR A 105 -14.89 -26.49 6.77
C THR A 105 -14.73 -25.86 5.39
N THR A 106 -15.77 -25.19 4.88
CA THR A 106 -15.70 -24.48 3.59
C THR A 106 -14.65 -23.37 3.63
N ALA A 107 -14.61 -22.57 4.71
CA ALA A 107 -13.62 -21.51 4.87
C ALA A 107 -12.18 -22.05 5.02
N LEU A 108 -11.98 -23.21 5.65
CA LEU A 108 -10.67 -23.86 5.80
C LEU A 108 -10.08 -24.31 4.45
N ARG A 109 -10.92 -24.63 3.45
CA ARG A 109 -10.44 -24.93 2.09
C ARG A 109 -9.71 -23.75 1.43
N LEU A 110 -9.87 -22.54 1.96
CA LEU A 110 -9.15 -21.34 1.51
C LEU A 110 -7.66 -21.37 1.90
N VAL A 111 -7.22 -22.22 2.83
CA VAL A 111 -5.81 -22.30 3.27
C VAL A 111 -4.86 -22.50 2.08
N VAL A 112 -5.20 -23.44 1.18
CA VAL A 112 -4.37 -23.71 -0.01
C VAL A 112 -4.30 -22.49 -0.94
N GLN A 113 -5.40 -21.74 -1.07
CA GLN A 113 -5.42 -20.50 -1.85
C GLN A 113 -4.64 -19.38 -1.13
N GLY A 114 -4.64 -19.39 0.20
CA GLY A 114 -3.84 -18.49 1.03
C GLY A 114 -2.34 -18.62 0.79
N LEU A 115 -1.84 -19.83 0.51
CA LEU A 115 -0.44 -20.03 0.09
C LEU A 115 -0.15 -19.34 -1.25
N GLY A 116 -1.07 -19.43 -2.21
CA GLY A 116 -0.97 -18.71 -3.49
C GLY A 116 -0.95 -17.19 -3.31
N LEU A 117 -1.81 -16.67 -2.41
CA LEU A 117 -1.79 -15.25 -2.04
C LEU A 117 -0.46 -14.84 -1.41
N ALA A 118 0.06 -15.63 -0.47
CA ALA A 118 1.35 -15.34 0.17
C ALA A 118 2.49 -15.32 -0.84
N ALA A 119 2.52 -16.26 -1.78
CA ALA A 119 3.50 -16.29 -2.87
C ALA A 119 3.39 -15.07 -3.80
N LEU A 120 2.16 -14.66 -4.14
CA LEU A 120 1.92 -13.45 -4.93
C LEU A 120 2.40 -12.19 -4.22
N LEU A 121 2.05 -12.02 -2.94
CA LEU A 121 2.49 -10.88 -2.13
C LEU A 121 4.01 -10.89 -1.91
N ALA A 122 4.62 -12.06 -1.70
CA ALA A 122 6.07 -12.18 -1.61
C ALA A 122 6.74 -11.77 -2.93
N SER A 123 6.17 -12.16 -4.07
CA SER A 123 6.66 -11.76 -5.39
C SER A 123 6.58 -10.25 -5.59
N LEU A 124 5.45 -9.62 -5.24
CA LEU A 124 5.30 -8.15 -5.27
C LEU A 124 6.30 -7.46 -4.33
N ALA A 125 6.48 -7.99 -3.13
CA ALA A 125 7.43 -7.48 -2.15
C ALA A 125 8.89 -7.63 -2.62
N LEU A 126 9.24 -8.69 -3.35
CA LEU A 126 10.57 -8.83 -3.95
C LEU A 126 10.77 -7.83 -5.10
N LEU A 127 9.76 -7.61 -5.94
CA LEU A 127 9.82 -6.67 -7.05
C LEU A 127 9.93 -5.20 -6.61
N GLY A 128 9.37 -4.85 -5.44
CA GLY A 128 9.40 -3.50 -4.87
C GLY A 128 10.31 -3.30 -3.65
N GLY A 129 10.86 -4.38 -3.08
CA GLY A 129 11.55 -4.35 -1.79
C GLY A 129 12.88 -3.62 -1.80
N ARG A 130 13.54 -3.56 -2.97
CA ARG A 130 14.78 -2.79 -3.14
C ARG A 130 14.55 -1.31 -2.92
N ASP A 131 13.44 -0.78 -3.42
CA ASP A 131 13.10 0.64 -3.34
C ASP A 131 12.45 0.98 -1.99
N ALA A 132 11.68 0.04 -1.42
CA ALA A 132 10.99 0.22 -0.14
C ALA A 132 11.92 0.17 1.08
N SER A 133 13.04 -0.55 1.00
CA SER A 133 13.98 -0.73 2.13
C SER A 133 14.97 0.43 2.28
N ALA A 134 15.18 1.23 1.24
CA ALA A 134 16.11 2.36 1.27
C ALA A 134 15.60 3.50 0.38
N PRO A 135 14.48 4.16 0.72
CA PRO A 135 13.89 5.22 -0.10
C PRO A 135 14.85 6.40 -0.30
N GLY A 136 15.82 6.59 0.59
CA GLY A 136 16.87 7.59 0.45
C GLY A 136 17.83 7.33 -0.71
N ARG A 137 18.01 6.08 -1.14
CA ARG A 137 18.80 5.77 -2.34
C ARG A 137 18.14 6.31 -3.60
N VAL A 138 16.82 6.20 -3.71
CA VAL A 138 16.08 6.77 -4.84
C VAL A 138 16.30 8.28 -4.86
N VAL A 139 16.12 8.97 -3.74
CA VAL A 139 16.34 10.43 -3.67
C VAL A 139 17.80 10.80 -3.96
N GLN A 140 18.77 9.99 -3.50
CA GLN A 140 20.18 10.19 -3.84
C GLN A 140 20.42 10.07 -5.34
N GLU A 141 19.91 9.02 -5.98
CA GLU A 141 20.00 8.83 -7.43
C GLU A 141 19.37 10.01 -8.19
N LEU A 142 18.25 10.57 -7.70
CA LEU A 142 17.66 11.78 -8.28
C LEU A 142 18.56 13.01 -8.16
N LEU A 143 19.26 13.16 -7.02
CA LEU A 143 20.18 14.27 -6.81
C LEU A 143 21.41 14.13 -7.71
N ASP A 144 21.97 12.93 -7.79
CA ASP A 144 23.15 12.62 -8.60
C ASP A 144 22.86 12.82 -10.09
N GLU A 145 21.72 12.32 -10.59
CA GLU A 145 21.32 12.51 -11.99
C GLU A 145 21.00 13.99 -12.28
N GLY A 146 20.37 14.69 -11.33
CA GLY A 146 20.11 16.13 -11.43
C GLY A 146 21.39 16.96 -11.47
N GLU A 147 22.40 16.61 -10.67
CA GLU A 147 23.72 17.25 -10.68
C GLU A 147 24.43 16.99 -12.01
N ALA A 148 24.42 15.74 -12.50
CA ALA A 148 25.04 15.36 -13.76
C ALA A 148 24.36 15.99 -14.98
N ALA A 149 23.03 16.16 -14.96
CA ALA A 149 22.30 16.92 -15.98
C ALA A 149 22.68 18.41 -15.92
N CYS A 150 22.72 18.98 -14.71
CA CYS A 150 23.06 20.38 -14.49
C CYS A 150 24.50 20.73 -14.94
N ALA A 151 25.46 19.85 -14.70
CA ALA A 151 26.84 20.00 -15.13
C ALA A 151 27.02 20.00 -16.66
N ARG A 152 26.06 19.41 -17.40
CA ARG A 152 26.06 19.34 -18.87
C ARG A 152 25.22 20.43 -19.54
N ALA A 153 24.55 21.28 -18.77
CA ALA A 153 23.68 22.31 -19.32
C ALA A 153 24.49 23.38 -20.08
N PRO A 154 24.13 23.69 -21.35
CA PRO A 154 24.87 24.67 -22.17
C PRO A 154 24.56 26.12 -21.79
N ALA A 155 23.46 26.35 -21.06
CA ALA A 155 23.00 27.66 -20.63
C ALA A 155 22.64 27.64 -19.14
N ARG A 156 22.35 28.82 -18.59
CA ARG A 156 21.87 28.95 -17.22
C ARG A 156 20.50 28.30 -17.09
N GLU A 157 20.44 27.19 -16.36
CA GLU A 157 19.22 26.41 -16.17
C GLU A 157 18.97 26.08 -14.70
N VAL A 158 17.73 25.69 -14.40
CA VAL A 158 17.31 25.26 -13.07
C VAL A 158 16.61 23.91 -13.21
N HIS A 159 17.17 22.88 -12.59
CA HIS A 159 16.56 21.55 -12.52
C HIS A 159 15.93 21.34 -11.16
N LEU A 160 14.64 21.04 -11.14
CA LEU A 160 13.92 20.79 -9.90
C LEU A 160 14.16 19.35 -9.44
N VAL A 161 14.43 19.16 -8.15
CA VAL A 161 14.56 17.85 -7.52
C VAL A 161 13.27 17.58 -6.72
N PRO A 162 12.40 16.67 -7.19
CA PRO A 162 11.18 16.32 -6.47
C PRO A 162 11.47 15.80 -5.06
N LEU A 163 10.47 15.82 -4.19
CA LEU A 163 10.51 15.33 -2.80
C LEU A 163 11.32 16.19 -1.82
N VAL A 164 12.49 16.71 -2.22
CA VAL A 164 13.34 17.48 -1.29
C VAL A 164 13.03 18.98 -1.28
N GLY A 165 12.20 19.44 -2.23
CA GLY A 165 11.90 20.87 -2.38
C GLY A 165 13.15 21.69 -2.71
N ALA A 166 14.11 21.08 -3.40
CA ALA A 166 15.39 21.66 -3.76
C ALA A 166 15.53 21.73 -5.28
N THR A 167 16.37 22.64 -5.76
CA THR A 167 16.62 22.86 -7.17
C THR A 167 18.12 22.97 -7.41
N TRP A 168 18.62 22.27 -8.42
CA TRP A 168 19.97 22.48 -8.93
C TRP A 168 19.98 23.74 -9.79
N VAL A 169 20.87 24.67 -9.46
CA VAL A 169 21.13 25.89 -10.23
C VAL A 169 22.41 25.69 -11.02
N CYS A 170 22.30 25.79 -12.34
CA CYS A 170 23.36 25.50 -13.30
C CYS A 170 23.83 26.82 -13.90
N VAL A 171 25.13 27.09 -13.82
CA VAL A 171 25.77 28.24 -14.46
C VAL A 171 26.92 27.71 -15.30
N PRO A 172 26.97 27.99 -16.61
CA PRO A 172 28.03 27.49 -17.47
C PRO A 172 29.42 27.86 -16.94
N GLY A 173 30.32 26.89 -16.83
CA GLY A 173 31.67 27.08 -16.31
C GLY A 173 31.79 27.09 -14.78
N GLU A 174 30.67 27.04 -14.05
CA GLU A 174 30.66 26.90 -12.59
C GLU A 174 30.18 25.51 -12.16
N ARG A 175 30.52 25.11 -10.92
CA ARG A 175 29.98 23.88 -10.33
C ARG A 175 28.49 24.06 -10.03
N PRO A 176 27.64 23.06 -10.34
CA PRO A 176 26.25 23.03 -9.91
C PRO A 176 26.09 23.34 -8.42
N ARG A 177 25.05 24.10 -8.07
CA ARG A 177 24.70 24.35 -6.68
C ARG A 177 23.25 23.98 -6.40
N LEU A 178 23.04 23.18 -5.38
CA LEU A 178 21.72 22.80 -4.91
C LEU A 178 21.18 23.90 -4.00
N VAL A 179 20.05 24.50 -4.35
CA VAL A 179 19.38 25.55 -3.58
C VAL A 179 18.05 25.02 -3.06
N GLY A 180 17.71 25.33 -1.81
CA GLY A 180 16.44 24.91 -1.25
C GLY A 180 16.03 25.68 -0.01
N ARG A 181 14.84 25.37 0.50
CA ARG A 181 14.34 25.88 1.78
C ARG A 181 14.10 24.69 2.71
N PRO A 182 14.65 24.67 3.92
CA PRO A 182 14.35 23.61 4.86
C PRO A 182 12.88 23.73 5.30
N PRO A 183 12.17 22.61 5.48
CA PRO A 183 10.73 22.61 5.75
C PRO A 183 10.35 23.24 7.10
N PHE A 184 11.30 23.44 8.02
CA PHE A 184 11.06 23.94 9.38
C PHE A 184 11.48 25.40 9.60
N ALA A 185 12.13 26.06 8.63
CA ALA A 185 12.60 27.43 8.79
C ALA A 185 12.18 28.28 7.59
N GLY A 186 10.99 28.87 7.66
CA GLY A 186 10.33 29.57 6.55
C GLY A 186 11.09 30.76 5.96
N ALA A 187 12.01 31.36 6.73
CA ALA A 187 12.86 32.47 6.28
C ALA A 187 14.30 32.06 5.92
N LEU A 188 14.62 30.76 6.02
CA LEU A 188 15.97 30.25 5.77
C LEU A 188 16.06 29.62 4.38
N THR A 189 17.11 29.95 3.66
CA THR A 189 17.46 29.33 2.38
C THR A 189 18.84 28.72 2.52
N PHE A 190 19.06 27.58 1.87
CA PHE A 190 20.38 26.97 1.79
C PHE A 190 20.82 26.91 0.32
N SER A 191 22.13 27.00 0.10
CA SER A 191 22.78 26.57 -1.13
C SER A 191 23.93 25.63 -0.79
N ALA A 192 24.14 24.55 -1.52
CA ALA A 192 25.20 23.57 -1.27
C ALA A 192 25.86 23.17 -2.58
N ALA A 193 27.13 22.75 -2.52
CA ALA A 193 27.85 22.24 -3.70
C ALA A 193 27.54 20.76 -3.97
N ALA A 194 27.23 20.00 -2.92
CA ALA A 194 26.83 18.61 -3.02
C ALA A 194 25.85 18.25 -1.91
N ALA A 195 25.04 17.22 -2.13
CA ALA A 195 24.07 16.72 -1.17
C ALA A 195 24.11 15.18 -1.10
N ASP A 196 24.14 14.66 0.12
CA ASP A 196 23.99 13.24 0.41
C ASP A 196 22.73 13.01 1.27
N VAL A 197 21.91 12.04 0.90
CA VAL A 197 20.71 11.66 1.64
C VAL A 197 20.96 10.34 2.36
N SER A 198 20.58 10.26 3.63
CA SER A 198 20.64 8.99 4.35
C SER A 198 19.67 7.98 3.72
N PRO A 199 20.01 6.67 3.69
CA PRO A 199 19.16 5.64 3.06
C PRO A 199 17.72 5.58 3.60
N ASP A 200 17.52 6.02 4.84
CA ASP A 200 16.26 6.05 5.58
C ASP A 200 15.54 7.42 5.53
N LEU A 201 16.04 8.39 4.76
CA LEU A 201 15.53 9.76 4.63
C LEU A 201 15.52 10.59 5.93
N THR A 202 16.25 10.18 6.97
CA THR A 202 16.27 10.90 8.26
C THR A 202 17.25 12.06 8.31
N ALA A 203 18.27 12.05 7.45
CA ALA A 203 19.31 13.07 7.38
C ALA A 203 19.62 13.48 5.94
N PHE A 204 19.80 14.79 5.75
CA PHE A 204 20.26 15.41 4.52
C PHE A 204 21.57 16.12 4.80
N ARG A 205 22.67 15.58 4.28
CA ARG A 205 24.01 16.12 4.47
C ARG A 205 24.35 16.99 3.28
N LEU A 206 24.59 18.26 3.54
CA LEU A 206 24.98 19.25 2.55
C LEU A 206 26.46 19.57 2.73
N ARG A 207 27.21 19.57 1.63
CA ARG A 207 28.64 19.94 1.61
C ARG A 207 28.83 21.33 1.01
N ASP A 208 29.76 22.09 1.58
CA ASP A 208 30.01 23.50 1.25
C ASP A 208 28.73 24.35 1.25
N ALA A 209 27.93 24.16 2.29
CA ALA A 209 26.63 24.78 2.45
C ALA A 209 26.78 26.27 2.82
N ARG A 210 25.92 27.11 2.24
CA ARG A 210 25.70 28.49 2.64
C ARG A 210 24.26 28.61 3.08
N LEU A 211 24.04 29.06 4.29
CA LEU A 211 22.72 29.36 4.83
C LEU A 211 22.52 30.87 4.76
N ALA A 212 21.40 31.29 4.20
CA ALA A 212 20.98 32.68 4.21
C ALA A 212 19.62 32.78 4.92
N ALA A 213 19.57 33.55 5.99
CA ALA A 213 18.35 33.89 6.71
C ALA A 213 18.02 35.36 6.48
N ARG A 214 16.75 35.63 6.18
CA ARG A 214 16.24 37.00 6.00
C ARG A 214 15.27 37.35 7.13
N GLY A 215 15.56 38.40 7.89
CA GLY A 215 14.65 38.95 8.89
C GLY A 215 14.41 40.43 8.62
N GLY A 216 13.26 40.79 8.04
CA GLY A 216 12.98 42.17 7.65
C GLY A 216 14.02 42.71 6.65
N GLU A 217 14.78 43.72 7.07
CA GLU A 217 15.81 44.40 6.27
C GLU A 217 17.19 43.75 6.32
N TRP A 218 17.49 42.90 7.29
CA TRP A 218 18.80 42.27 7.40
C TRP A 218 18.85 40.90 6.69
N THR A 219 20.02 40.59 6.12
CA THR A 219 20.34 39.27 5.58
C THR A 219 21.61 38.75 6.26
N VAL A 220 21.49 37.62 6.96
CA VAL A 220 22.64 36.95 7.57
C VAL A 220 22.99 35.76 6.70
N SER A 221 24.24 35.70 6.23
CA SER A 221 24.76 34.56 5.49
C SER A 221 25.89 33.87 6.23
N VAL A 222 25.81 32.56 6.37
CA VAL A 222 26.80 31.73 7.05
C VAL A 222 27.26 30.64 6.10
N ARG A 223 28.58 30.51 5.91
CA ARG A 223 29.17 29.41 5.15
C ARG A 223 29.67 28.34 6.13
N VAL A 224 29.27 27.10 5.90
CA VAL A 224 29.70 25.93 6.66
C VAL A 224 30.20 24.85 5.72
N ARG A 225 31.26 24.13 6.12
CA ARG A 225 31.83 23.05 5.31
C ARG A 225 30.90 21.85 5.17
N SER A 226 30.20 21.52 6.25
CA SER A 226 29.21 20.45 6.29
C SER A 226 28.02 20.89 7.13
N LEU A 227 26.83 20.66 6.61
CA LEU A 227 25.57 20.89 7.31
C LEU A 227 24.75 19.63 7.24
N VAL A 228 24.26 19.15 8.38
CA VAL A 228 23.37 17.98 8.42
C VAL A 228 22.00 18.45 8.87
N LEU A 229 21.04 18.47 7.95
CA LEU A 229 19.64 18.69 8.27
C LEU A 229 19.04 17.37 8.73
N ARG A 230 18.53 17.32 9.97
CA ARG A 230 17.85 16.15 10.53
C ARG A 230 16.36 16.44 10.67
N GLY A 231 15.57 15.38 10.75
CA GLY A 231 14.15 15.48 11.06
C GLY A 231 13.30 15.93 9.87
N MET A 232 13.80 15.80 8.63
CA MET A 232 12.95 15.94 7.45
C MET A 232 11.72 15.06 7.62
N ALA A 233 10.53 15.60 7.35
CA ALA A 233 9.32 14.82 7.40
C ALA A 233 9.45 13.68 6.37
N PRO A 234 9.56 12.40 6.79
CA PRO A 234 9.76 11.33 5.85
C PRO A 234 8.46 11.19 5.04
N PHE A 235 8.47 11.60 3.77
CA PHE A 235 7.37 11.33 2.85
C PHE A 235 7.07 9.82 2.81
N THR A 236 8.12 9.02 2.97
CA THR A 236 8.09 7.57 3.19
C THR A 236 9.24 7.21 4.16
N ARG A 237 8.99 6.38 5.17
CA ARG A 237 10.07 5.73 5.93
C ARG A 237 10.40 4.41 5.27
N ALA A 238 11.67 4.02 5.31
CA ALA A 238 12.08 2.67 4.99
C ALA A 238 11.25 1.68 5.81
N SER A 239 10.73 0.63 5.17
CA SER A 239 10.11 -0.43 5.94
C SER A 239 11.19 -1.08 6.81
N GLY A 240 11.00 -1.07 8.14
CA GLY A 240 11.89 -1.76 9.06
C GLY A 240 11.78 -3.30 8.96
N LEU A 241 10.81 -3.79 8.19
CA LEU A 241 10.64 -5.21 7.93
C LEU A 241 11.36 -5.64 6.65
N PRO A 242 12.02 -6.81 6.66
CA PRO A 242 12.39 -7.49 5.43
C PRO A 242 11.16 -7.69 4.52
N PRO A 243 11.30 -7.59 3.18
CA PRO A 243 10.16 -7.68 2.26
C PRO A 243 9.33 -8.96 2.42
N TRP A 244 9.99 -10.10 2.67
CA TRP A 244 9.31 -11.38 2.87
C TRP A 244 8.47 -11.39 4.16
N LEU A 245 8.93 -10.75 5.24
CA LEU A 245 8.21 -10.70 6.50
C LEU A 245 6.99 -9.78 6.40
N ARG A 246 7.13 -8.65 5.69
CA ARG A 246 6.00 -7.78 5.34
C ARG A 246 4.95 -8.56 4.53
N ALA A 247 5.36 -9.29 3.50
CA ALA A 247 4.45 -10.10 2.70
C ALA A 247 3.72 -11.15 3.54
N LEU A 248 4.40 -11.83 4.46
CA LEU A 248 3.77 -12.80 5.38
C LEU A 248 2.76 -12.13 6.32
N VAL A 249 3.09 -10.98 6.90
CA VAL A 249 2.19 -10.22 7.79
C VAL A 249 0.92 -9.81 7.03
N LEU A 250 1.06 -9.27 5.83
CA LEU A 250 -0.06 -8.85 4.98
C LEU A 250 -0.88 -10.05 4.48
N ALA A 251 -0.24 -11.15 4.09
CA ALA A 251 -0.90 -12.38 3.69
C ALA A 251 -1.69 -12.99 4.85
N ALA A 252 -1.12 -13.05 6.05
CA ALA A 252 -1.79 -13.53 7.25
C ALA A 252 -3.00 -12.67 7.61
N ALA A 253 -2.89 -11.34 7.52
CA ALA A 253 -3.98 -10.42 7.78
C ALA A 253 -5.12 -10.59 6.75
N ALA A 254 -4.80 -10.61 5.46
CA ALA A 254 -5.76 -10.83 4.40
C ALA A 254 -6.44 -12.21 4.54
N TRP A 255 -5.66 -13.27 4.81
CA TRP A 255 -6.20 -14.61 5.01
C TRP A 255 -7.15 -14.69 6.22
N ALA A 256 -6.77 -14.11 7.36
CA ALA A 256 -7.60 -14.09 8.56
C ALA A 256 -8.92 -13.34 8.32
N SER A 257 -8.86 -12.19 7.64
CA SER A 257 -10.05 -11.43 7.25
C SER A 257 -10.93 -12.19 6.25
N ALA A 258 -10.35 -12.87 5.25
CA ALA A 258 -11.09 -13.69 4.30
C ALA A 258 -11.79 -14.86 5.00
N TYR A 259 -11.08 -15.58 5.87
CA TYR A 259 -11.63 -16.69 6.64
C TYR A 259 -12.82 -16.27 7.50
N LEU A 260 -12.67 -15.19 8.27
CA LEU A 260 -13.73 -14.66 9.14
C LEU A 260 -14.90 -14.08 8.34
N GLY A 261 -14.60 -13.37 7.26
CA GLY A 261 -15.58 -12.78 6.37
C GLY A 261 -16.42 -13.84 5.66
N VAL A 262 -15.80 -14.86 5.08
CA VAL A 262 -16.51 -16.00 4.46
C VAL A 262 -17.37 -16.73 5.48
N ARG A 263 -16.84 -17.04 6.67
CA ARG A 263 -17.62 -17.67 7.74
C ARG A 263 -18.83 -16.81 8.12
N GLY A 264 -18.65 -15.49 8.18
CA GLY A 264 -19.70 -14.52 8.47
C GLY A 264 -20.76 -14.45 7.39
N SER A 265 -20.35 -14.37 6.12
CA SER A 265 -21.24 -14.33 4.97
C SER A 265 -22.06 -15.62 4.85
N LEU A 266 -21.45 -16.80 4.99
CA LEU A 266 -22.17 -18.07 4.97
C LEU A 266 -23.14 -18.25 6.15
N GLY A 267 -22.83 -17.64 7.30
CA GLY A 267 -23.71 -17.64 8.48
C GLY A 267 -24.81 -16.57 8.45
N ALA A 268 -24.81 -15.68 7.46
CA ALA A 268 -25.77 -14.60 7.37
C ALA A 268 -27.18 -15.14 7.08
N ARG A 269 -28.15 -14.74 7.91
CA ARG A 269 -29.55 -15.23 7.81
C ARG A 269 -30.43 -14.38 6.88
N ALA A 270 -29.96 -13.19 6.50
CA ALA A 270 -30.70 -12.22 5.69
C ALA A 270 -30.12 -12.15 4.26
N PRO A 271 -30.69 -12.86 3.27
CA PRO A 271 -30.15 -12.89 1.91
C PRO A 271 -30.21 -11.52 1.21
N ARG A 272 -31.18 -10.67 1.57
CA ARG A 272 -31.36 -9.33 0.97
C ARG A 272 -30.14 -8.41 1.13
N TYR A 273 -29.38 -8.57 2.21
CA TYR A 273 -28.19 -7.75 2.49
C TYR A 273 -26.88 -8.54 2.36
N ALA A 274 -26.91 -9.74 1.77
CA ALA A 274 -25.74 -10.63 1.70
C ALA A 274 -24.56 -9.98 0.99
N THR A 275 -24.79 -9.36 -0.17
CA THR A 275 -23.75 -8.62 -0.91
C THR A 275 -23.18 -7.45 -0.10
N LEU A 276 -24.02 -6.61 0.52
CA LEU A 276 -23.55 -5.49 1.33
C LEU A 276 -22.70 -5.99 2.52
N HIS A 277 -23.18 -7.01 3.24
CA HIS A 277 -22.44 -7.62 4.34
C HIS A 277 -21.08 -8.17 3.86
N ALA A 278 -21.05 -8.82 2.71
CA ALA A 278 -19.81 -9.34 2.13
C ALA A 278 -18.80 -8.22 1.81
N VAL A 279 -19.26 -7.10 1.24
CA VAL A 279 -18.39 -5.94 0.97
C VAL A 279 -17.80 -5.41 2.28
N VAL A 280 -18.64 -5.15 3.28
CA VAL A 280 -18.18 -4.59 4.56
C VAL A 280 -17.22 -5.55 5.26
N LEU A 281 -17.54 -6.85 5.34
CA LEU A 281 -16.69 -7.86 5.98
C LEU A 281 -15.37 -8.07 5.24
N GLY A 282 -15.39 -7.99 3.91
CA GLY A 282 -14.21 -8.16 3.06
C GLY A 282 -13.22 -7.00 3.13
N VAL A 283 -13.69 -5.78 3.42
CA VAL A 283 -12.85 -4.56 3.34
C VAL A 283 -12.33 -4.09 4.71
N VAL A 284 -13.12 -4.18 5.78
CA VAL A 284 -12.76 -3.58 7.08
C VAL A 284 -11.46 -4.14 7.67
N GLY A 285 -11.33 -5.46 7.73
CA GLY A 285 -10.15 -6.10 8.32
C GLY A 285 -8.84 -5.77 7.57
N PRO A 286 -8.78 -5.94 6.25
CA PRO A 286 -7.57 -5.63 5.47
C PRO A 286 -7.19 -4.14 5.50
N LEU A 287 -8.17 -3.22 5.46
CA LEU A 287 -7.88 -1.79 5.60
C LEU A 287 -7.30 -1.46 6.98
N LEU A 288 -7.83 -2.06 8.04
CA LEU A 288 -7.28 -1.91 9.38
C LEU A 288 -5.85 -2.46 9.46
N ALA A 289 -5.58 -3.60 8.83
CA ALA A 289 -4.22 -4.16 8.74
C ALA A 289 -3.24 -3.19 8.07
N LEU A 290 -3.61 -2.65 6.90
CA LEU A 290 -2.79 -1.68 6.15
C LEU A 290 -2.56 -0.40 6.96
N PHE A 291 -3.59 0.10 7.64
CA PHE A 291 -3.47 1.25 8.54
C PHE A 291 -2.49 0.98 9.68
N ILE A 292 -2.59 -0.17 10.35
CA ILE A 292 -1.71 -0.53 11.47
C ILE A 292 -0.27 -0.71 11.01
N VAL A 293 -0.03 -1.44 9.91
CA VAL A 293 1.31 -1.58 9.32
C VAL A 293 1.90 -0.20 9.02
N ARG A 294 1.11 0.71 8.42
CA ARG A 294 1.57 2.07 8.13
C ARG A 294 1.91 2.84 9.41
N GLN A 295 1.09 2.74 10.46
CA GLN A 295 1.36 3.41 11.75
C GLN A 295 2.58 2.84 12.48
N LEU A 296 2.84 1.54 12.37
CA LEU A 296 4.02 0.90 12.93
C LEU A 296 5.29 1.32 12.18
N GLU A 297 5.24 1.39 10.84
CA GLU A 297 6.33 1.88 10.01
C GLU A 297 6.66 3.35 10.28
N THR A 298 5.65 4.22 10.43
CA THR A 298 5.88 5.64 10.74
C THR A 298 6.49 5.85 12.13
N ARG A 299 6.22 4.95 13.08
CA ARG A 299 6.79 4.97 14.44
C ARG A 299 8.11 4.21 14.57
N ALA A 300 8.60 3.57 13.50
CA ALA A 300 9.76 2.67 13.54
C ALA A 300 9.64 1.60 14.64
N ALA A 301 8.45 0.99 14.73
CA ALA A 301 8.20 -0.07 15.70
C ALA A 301 9.11 -1.29 15.43
N PRO A 302 9.51 -2.04 16.48
CA PRO A 302 10.32 -3.23 16.30
C PRO A 302 9.55 -4.32 15.54
N ALA A 303 10.25 -5.18 14.81
CA ALA A 303 9.66 -6.28 14.01
C ALA A 303 8.54 -7.09 14.70
N PRO A 304 8.66 -7.51 15.98
CA PRO A 304 7.57 -8.25 16.65
C PRO A 304 6.26 -7.48 16.77
N ALA A 305 6.27 -6.13 16.78
CA ALA A 305 5.04 -5.33 16.87
C ALA A 305 4.13 -5.52 15.65
N PHE A 306 4.66 -5.97 14.51
CA PHE A 306 3.89 -6.19 13.30
C PHE A 306 2.95 -7.41 13.37
N VAL A 307 3.12 -8.29 14.37
CA VAL A 307 2.15 -9.35 14.69
C VAL A 307 0.78 -8.76 15.08
N LEU A 308 0.73 -7.51 15.53
CA LEU A 308 -0.53 -6.82 15.83
C LEU A 308 -1.39 -6.60 14.58
N ALA A 309 -0.81 -6.50 13.38
CA ALA A 309 -1.57 -6.22 12.16
C ALA A 309 -2.60 -7.34 11.83
N PRO A 310 -2.22 -8.63 11.71
CA PRO A 310 -3.19 -9.70 11.47
C PRO A 310 -4.15 -9.90 12.64
N LEU A 311 -3.71 -9.70 13.89
CA LEU A 311 -4.58 -9.79 15.06
C LEU A 311 -5.67 -8.71 15.04
N LEU A 312 -5.31 -7.46 14.80
CA LEU A 312 -6.25 -6.34 14.73
C LEU A 312 -7.16 -6.47 13.50
N ALA A 313 -6.66 -6.96 12.36
CA ALA A 313 -7.48 -7.28 11.19
C ALA A 313 -8.57 -8.30 11.55
N ALA A 314 -8.20 -9.38 12.24
CA ALA A 314 -9.13 -10.40 12.70
C ALA A 314 -10.15 -9.85 13.72
N CYS A 315 -9.70 -9.05 14.69
CA CYS A 315 -10.57 -8.37 15.66
C CYS A 315 -11.56 -7.43 14.96
N GLY A 316 -11.09 -6.64 13.98
CA GLY A 316 -11.92 -5.76 13.16
C GLY A 316 -13.02 -6.55 12.42
N SER A 317 -12.63 -7.60 11.68
CA SER A 317 -13.58 -8.49 11.00
C SER A 317 -14.58 -9.14 11.95
N LEU A 318 -14.16 -9.58 13.15
CA LEU A 318 -15.05 -10.15 14.17
C LEU A 318 -16.02 -9.11 14.76
N ALA A 319 -15.54 -7.90 15.03
CA ALA A 319 -16.37 -6.81 15.54
C ALA A 319 -17.45 -6.43 14.52
N THR A 320 -17.06 -6.28 13.24
CA THR A 320 -17.98 -6.06 12.13
C THR A 320 -18.99 -7.19 12.01
N LEU A 321 -18.55 -8.45 12.08
CA LEU A 321 -19.45 -9.60 12.04
C LEU A 321 -20.48 -9.57 13.18
N ARG A 322 -20.04 -9.28 14.41
CA ARG A 322 -20.93 -9.15 15.57
C ARG A 322 -21.91 -7.99 15.42
N LEU A 323 -21.47 -6.87 14.86
CA LEU A 323 -22.32 -5.71 14.60
C LEU A 323 -23.40 -6.03 13.57
N LEU A 324 -23.01 -6.63 12.42
CA LEU A 324 -23.94 -7.03 11.38
C LEU A 324 -24.92 -8.11 11.85
N ALA A 325 -24.50 -9.01 12.75
CA ALA A 325 -25.37 -10.02 13.36
C ALA A 325 -26.45 -9.43 14.29
N ARG A 326 -26.30 -8.18 14.75
CA ARG A 326 -27.29 -7.46 15.57
C ARG A 326 -28.32 -6.70 14.74
N LEU A 327 -28.12 -6.54 13.42
CA LEU A 327 -29.09 -5.87 12.58
C LEU A 327 -30.44 -6.62 12.67
N PRO A 328 -31.57 -5.89 12.81
CA PRO A 328 -32.87 -6.50 13.03
C PRO A 328 -33.16 -7.51 11.92
N ARG A 329 -33.54 -8.72 12.34
CA ARG A 329 -34.01 -9.74 11.41
C ARG A 329 -35.35 -9.24 10.89
N GLU A 330 -35.48 -9.16 9.57
CA GLU A 330 -36.81 -8.94 8.99
C GLU A 330 -37.73 -10.01 9.56
N ALA A 331 -38.82 -9.58 10.19
CA ALA A 331 -39.88 -10.49 10.57
C ALA A 331 -40.33 -11.20 9.29
N PRO A 332 -40.56 -12.52 9.32
CA PRO A 332 -41.04 -13.26 8.15
C PRO A 332 -42.25 -12.52 7.59
N ALA A 333 -42.14 -12.07 6.35
CA ALA A 333 -43.22 -11.41 5.64
C ALA A 333 -44.33 -12.44 5.41
N GLY A 334 -45.29 -12.52 6.34
CA GLY A 334 -46.50 -13.31 6.17
C GLY A 334 -46.78 -14.31 7.29
N THR A 335 -47.47 -13.84 8.32
CA THR A 335 -48.70 -14.49 8.79
C THR A 335 -49.83 -13.46 8.66
N ARG A 336 -50.39 -13.34 7.46
CA ARG A 336 -51.69 -12.71 7.20
C ARG A 336 -52.40 -13.58 6.17
#